data_AF-A0A7V5C9X3-F1
#
_entry.id   AF-A0A7V5C9X3-F1
#
_cell.length_a   1.000
_cell.length_b   1.000
_cell.length_c   1.000
_cell.angle_alpha   90.00
_cell.angle_beta   90.00
_cell.angle_gamma   90.00
#
_symmetry.space_group_name_H-M   'P 1'
#
loop_
_entity.id
_entity.type
_entity.pdbx_description
1 polymer ?
#
loop_
_entity_poly.entity_id
_entity_poly.type
_entity_poly.pdbx_seq_one_letter_code
_entity_poly.pdbx_strand_id
1 'polypeptide(L)' 'NRISGLSQSYAGADTQSPLAIVGSRGYLEIAVNCGSAEKFFKAGKGNPIKVLGFRS' A
#
# COMPACT_ATOMS: atom_id res chain seq x y z
N ASN A 1 -9.39 -6.28 2.72
CA ASN A 1 -7.93 -6.20 2.92
C ASN A 1 -7.58 -4.88 3.60
N ARG A 2 -6.82 -4.92 4.69
CA ARG A 2 -6.39 -3.73 5.44
C ARG A 2 -4.87 -3.71 5.50
N ILE A 3 -4.29 -2.55 5.28
CA ILE A 3 -2.86 -2.30 5.45
C ILE A 3 -2.70 -1.44 6.71
N SER A 4 -1.79 -1.84 7.60
CA SER A 4 -1.53 -1.14 8.86
C SER A 4 -0.25 -0.34 8.77
N GLY A 5 -0.36 0.97 8.98
CA GLY A 5 0.80 1.88 9.01
C GLY A 5 1.40 2.13 7.63
N LEU A 6 2.46 2.95 7.64
CA LEU A 6 3.32 3.20 6.48
C LEU A 6 4.62 2.43 6.68
N SER A 7 5.07 1.77 5.63
CA SER A 7 6.42 1.22 5.54
C SER A 7 7.37 2.25 4.92
N GLN A 8 8.64 2.18 5.31
CA GLN A 8 9.71 3.03 4.75
C GLN A 8 10.19 2.54 3.39
N SER A 9 10.01 1.24 3.08
CA SER A 9 10.44 0.63 1.82
C SER A 9 9.67 -0.67 1.53
N TYR A 10 9.93 -1.27 0.37
CA TYR A 10 9.35 -2.58 0.00
C TYR A 10 9.70 -3.72 0.96
N ALA A 11 10.84 -3.61 1.67
CA ALA A 11 11.30 -4.64 2.60
C ALA A 11 10.57 -4.65 3.96
N GLY A 12 9.69 -3.68 4.22
CA GLY A 12 8.93 -3.62 5.48
C GLY A 12 7.72 -4.55 5.55
N ALA A 13 7.54 -5.43 4.56
CA ALA A 13 6.52 -6.48 4.56
C ALA A 13 7.10 -7.76 3.95
N ASP A 14 6.57 -8.91 4.36
CA ASP A 14 6.97 -10.20 3.79
C ASP A 14 6.66 -10.29 2.29
N THR A 15 7.37 -11.18 1.59
CA THR A 15 7.12 -11.50 0.19
C THR A 15 5.63 -11.84 -0.04
N GLN A 16 5.04 -11.29 -1.09
CA GLN A 16 3.61 -11.35 -1.43
C GLN A 16 2.65 -10.66 -0.45
N SER A 17 3.14 -9.94 0.57
CA SER A 17 2.29 -9.20 1.50
C SER A 17 2.04 -7.76 1.05
N PRO A 18 0.83 -7.23 1.27
CA PRO A 18 0.51 -5.85 0.94
C PRO A 18 1.13 -4.86 1.93
N LEU A 19 1.52 -3.69 1.41
CA LEU A 19 2.09 -2.59 2.19
C LEU A 19 1.73 -1.23 1.59
N ALA A 20 1.86 -0.19 2.39
CA ALA A 20 1.72 1.20 1.97
C ALA A 20 3.05 1.93 2.19
N ILE A 21 3.53 2.66 1.19
CA ILE A 21 4.77 3.44 1.27
C ILE A 21 4.52 4.86 0.74
N VAL A 22 5.43 5.79 1.05
CA VAL A 22 5.47 7.09 0.36
C VAL A 22 6.49 6.97 -0.78
N GLY A 23 5.99 7.05 -2.01
CA GLY A 23 6.81 6.98 -3.22
C GLY A 23 7.77 8.16 -3.35
N SER A 24 8.76 8.04 -4.24
CA SER A 24 9.78 9.09 -4.47
C SER A 24 9.21 10.45 -4.88
N ARG A 25 7.96 10.48 -5.36
CA ARG A 25 7.22 11.70 -5.75
C ARG A 25 6.33 12.25 -4.63
N GLY A 26 6.42 11.71 -3.41
CA GLY A 26 5.66 12.16 -2.25
C GLY A 26 4.21 11.68 -2.18
N TYR A 27 3.80 10.75 -3.04
CA TYR A 27 2.44 10.18 -3.04
C TYR A 27 2.38 8.89 -2.22
N LEU A 28 1.21 8.62 -1.64
CA LEU A 28 0.91 7.33 -1.05
C LEU A 28 0.81 6.26 -2.14
N GLU A 29 1.61 5.21 -2.03
CA GLU A 29 1.57 4.05 -2.90
C GLU A 29 1.04 2.84 -2.14
N ILE A 30 0.17 2.07 -2.80
CA ILE A 30 -0.31 0.77 -2.31
C ILE A 30 0.39 -0.30 -3.14
N ALA A 31 1.17 -1.14 -2.47
CA ALA A 31 2.03 -2.13 -3.11
C ALA A 31 1.80 -3.53 -2.54
N VAL A 32 2.36 -4.53 -3.21
CA VAL A 32 2.54 -5.90 -2.69
C VAL A 32 4.01 -6.23 -2.88
N ASN A 33 4.71 -6.59 -1.79
CA ASN A 33 6.14 -6.88 -1.88
C ASN A 33 6.38 -8.06 -2.83
N CYS A 34 7.29 -7.87 -3.80
CA CYS A 34 7.55 -8.82 -4.90
C CYS A 34 6.29 -9.26 -5.67
N GLY A 35 5.25 -8.43 -5.73
CA GLY A 35 3.96 -8.77 -6.36
C GLY A 35 3.32 -7.60 -7.10
N SER A 36 2.04 -7.75 -7.44
CA SER A 36 1.24 -6.74 -8.12
C SER A 36 0.01 -6.37 -7.29
N ALA A 37 -0.06 -5.11 -6.86
CA ALA A 37 -1.22 -4.59 -6.14
C ALA A 37 -2.48 -4.57 -7.02
N GLU A 38 -2.35 -4.27 -8.32
CA GLU A 38 -3.44 -4.37 -9.29
C GLU A 38 -4.08 -5.77 -9.27
N LYS A 39 -3.27 -6.83 -9.36
CA LYS A 39 -3.78 -8.21 -9.35
C LYS A 39 -4.33 -8.63 -7.98
N PHE A 40 -3.60 -8.30 -6.91
CA PHE A 40 -3.95 -8.71 -5.55
C PHE A 40 -5.26 -8.06 -5.07
N PHE A 41 -5.45 -6.77 -5.35
CA PHE A 41 -6.64 -6.02 -4.94
C PHE A 41 -7.70 -5.91 -6.03
N LYS A 42 -7.41 -6.39 -7.26
CA LYS A 42 -8.20 -6.13 -8.47
C LYS A 42 -8.46 -4.63 -8.65
N ALA A 43 -7.44 -3.83 -8.35
CA ALA A 43 -7.54 -2.37 -8.29
C ALA A 43 -7.28 -1.74 -9.66
N GLY A 44 -8.06 -0.72 -10.01
CA GLY A 44 -7.88 0.09 -11.21
C GLY A 44 -7.98 1.59 -10.92
N LYS A 45 -7.67 2.40 -11.94
CA LYS A 45 -7.83 3.87 -11.85
C LYS A 45 -9.26 4.23 -11.49
N GLY A 46 -9.43 5.16 -10.55
CA GLY A 46 -10.74 5.59 -10.06
C GLY A 46 -11.33 4.71 -8.95
N ASN A 47 -10.71 3.58 -8.58
CA ASN A 47 -11.14 2.87 -7.39
C ASN A 47 -10.87 3.71 -6.13
N PRO A 48 -11.86 3.83 -5.24
CA PRO A 48 -11.72 4.62 -4.02
C PRO A 48 -10.79 3.91 -3.03
N ILE A 49 -10.02 4.70 -2.28
CA ILE A 49 -9.30 4.26 -1.10
C ILE A 49 -9.86 4.97 0.14
N LYS A 50 -9.88 4.27 1.28
CA LYS A 50 -10.24 4.85 2.58
C LYS A 50 -9.00 4.86 3.48
N VAL A 51 -8.50 6.06 3.77
CA VAL A 51 -7.41 6.26 4.73
C VAL A 51 -8.03 6.50 6.10
N LEU A 52 -7.65 5.67 7.08
CA LEU A 52 -8.08 5.81 8.47
C LEU A 52 -6.95 6.47 9.24
N GLY A 53 -7.12 7.75 9.60
CA GLY A 53 -6.22 8.43 10.53
C GLY A 53 -6.59 8.11 11.97
N PHE A 54 -5.58 7.90 12.82
CA PHE A 54 -5.76 7.99 14.27
C PHE A 54 -5.22 9.35 14.69
N ARG A 55 -6.04 10.13 15.41
CA ARG A 55 -5.55 11.31 16.13
C ARG A 55 -5.17 10.84 17.52
N SER A 56 -3.94 11.17 17.93
CA SER A 56 -3.50 11.14 19.32
C SER A 56 -4.17 12.24 20.12
#